data_AF-A0A376YJV5-F1
#
_entry.id   AF-A0A376YJV5-F1
#
_cell.length_a   1.000
_cell.length_b   1.000
_cell.length_c   1.000
_cell.angle_alpha   90.00
_cell.angle_beta   90.00
_cell.angle_gamma   90.00
#
_symmetry.space_group_name_H-M   'P 1'
#
loop_
_entity.id
_entity.type
_entity.pdbx_description
1 polymer ?
#
loop_
_entity_poly.entity_id
_entity_poly.type
_entity_poly.pdbx_seq_one_letter_code
_entity_poly.pdbx_strand_id
1 'polypeptide(L)'
;MSIFNKYAHQERPYIVIVDIDGTISEATEDRLHLLPPPGKGALTEHWNEFNLACDTDAPITPVIDMVRQLSGIYTLWVCNRAL
;
A
#
# COMPACT_ATOMS: atom_id res chain seq x y z
N MET A 1 29.96 22.03 -25.64
CA MET A 1 28.96 21.16 -26.29
C MET A 1 28.67 20.02 -25.32
N SER A 2 27.66 20.17 -24.45
CA SER A 2 27.34 19.16 -23.43
C SER A 2 26.56 18.03 -24.09
N ILE A 3 27.22 16.88 -24.21
CA ILE A 3 26.68 15.65 -24.80
C ILE A 3 26.03 14.77 -23.72
N PHE A 4 25.71 15.34 -22.55
CA PHE A 4 24.98 14.62 -21.51
C PHE A 4 23.51 14.51 -21.91
N ASN A 5 23.29 13.53 -22.78
CA ASN A 5 22.18 12.61 -22.80
C ASN A 5 20.77 13.24 -22.67
N LYS A 6 20.39 14.04 -23.67
CA LYS A 6 19.02 14.55 -23.82
C LYS A 6 17.99 13.49 -24.25
N TYR A 7 18.36 12.20 -24.41
CA TYR A 7 17.52 11.22 -25.11
C TYR A 7 17.50 9.76 -24.59
N ALA A 8 18.05 9.39 -23.42
CA ALA A 8 18.02 7.97 -22.98
C ALA A 8 16.87 7.54 -22.06
N HIS A 9 15.87 8.37 -21.78
CA HIS A 9 14.71 8.00 -20.97
C HIS A 9 13.38 8.33 -21.65
N GLN A 10 13.21 7.93 -22.91
CA GLN A 10 11.87 7.89 -23.49
C GLN A 10 11.02 6.81 -22.80
N GLU A 11 10.01 7.29 -22.06
CA GLU A 11 8.63 6.78 -22.03
C GLU A 11 8.32 5.47 -21.28
N ARG A 12 8.92 5.23 -20.11
CA ARG A 12 8.27 4.34 -19.13
C ARG A 12 7.55 5.18 -18.10
N PRO A 13 6.24 4.98 -17.84
CA PRO A 13 5.61 5.60 -16.69
C PRO A 13 6.37 5.12 -15.46
N TYR A 14 6.94 6.07 -14.72
CA TYR A 14 7.49 5.78 -13.41
C TYR A 14 6.28 5.52 -12.49
N ILE A 15 6.06 4.25 -12.17
CA ILE A 15 4.95 3.80 -11.33
C ILE A 15 5.45 3.70 -9.89
N VAL A 16 4.67 4.25 -8.96
CA VAL A 16 4.81 3.98 -7.52
C VAL A 16 3.71 3.01 -7.13
N ILE A 17 4.10 1.85 -6.61
CA ILE A 17 3.17 0.86 -6.09
C ILE A 17 3.08 1.06 -4.57
N VAL A 18 1.85 1.22 -4.08
CA VAL A 18 1.56 1.45 -2.67
C VAL A 18 0.69 0.30 -2.15
N ASP A 19 1.16 -0.34 -1.10
CA ASP A 19 0.38 -1.30 -0.33
C ASP A 19 -0.61 -0.58 0.60
N ILE A 20 -1.61 -1.28 1.14
CA ILE A 20 -2.65 -0.68 2.01
C ILE A 20 -2.39 -1.00 3.48
N ASP A 21 -2.63 -2.26 3.87
CA ASP A 21 -2.61 -2.70 5.26
C ASP A 21 -1.19 -2.64 5.85
N GLY A 22 -1.01 -1.89 6.94
CA GLY A 22 0.29 -1.62 7.55
C GLY A 22 1.18 -0.64 6.77
N THR A 23 0.69 -0.06 5.66
CA THR A 23 1.44 0.92 4.84
C THR A 23 0.79 2.31 4.86
N ILE A 24 -0.47 2.41 4.45
CA ILE A 24 -1.27 3.65 4.55
C ILE A 24 -2.47 3.52 5.48
N SER A 25 -2.82 2.30 5.87
CA SER A 25 -3.92 1.94 6.77
C SER A 25 -3.36 1.13 7.93
N GLU A 26 -3.48 1.63 9.16
CA GLU A 26 -3.04 0.94 10.38
C GLU A 26 -4.23 0.21 10.99
N ALA A 27 -4.01 -1.07 11.33
CA ALA A 27 -5.01 -1.87 12.00
C ALA A 27 -5.24 -1.33 13.42
N THR A 28 -6.49 -1.03 13.73
CA THR A 28 -6.87 -0.59 15.07
C THR A 28 -6.96 -1.76 16.05
N GLU A 29 -6.75 -1.47 17.34
CA GLU A 29 -6.75 -2.45 18.43
C GLU A 29 -8.06 -3.27 18.51
N ASP A 30 -9.17 -2.69 18.04
CA ASP A 30 -10.48 -3.31 17.98
C ASP A 30 -10.55 -4.51 17.02
N ARG A 31 -9.69 -4.61 15.98
CA ARG A 31 -9.67 -5.78 15.07
C ARG A 31 -8.46 -6.69 15.22
N LEU A 32 -7.44 -6.32 16.00
CA LEU A 32 -6.26 -7.18 16.21
C LEU A 32 -6.59 -8.55 16.83
N HIS A 33 -7.69 -8.65 17.59
CA HIS A 33 -8.15 -9.92 18.13
C HIS A 33 -8.71 -10.89 17.07
N LEU A 34 -8.97 -10.41 15.85
CA LEU A 34 -9.42 -11.20 14.69
C LEU A 34 -8.26 -11.72 13.85
N LEU A 35 -7.01 -11.43 14.23
CA LEU A 35 -5.83 -11.96 13.56
C LEU A 35 -5.91 -13.50 13.47
N PRO A 36 -5.49 -14.11 12.35
CA PRO A 36 -5.44 -15.55 12.24
C PRO A 36 -4.64 -16.16 13.39
N PRO A 37 -5.11 -17.27 13.99
CA PRO A 37 -4.34 -17.98 15.00
C PRO A 37 -2.93 -18.36 14.50
N PRO A 38 -1.96 -18.56 15.40
CA PRO A 38 -0.63 -19.03 15.02
C PRO A 38 -0.70 -20.27 14.10
N GLY A 39 0.02 -20.22 12.98
CA GLY A 39 0.01 -21.27 11.96
C GLY A 39 -1.13 -21.19 10.93
N LYS A 40 -2.06 -20.24 11.06
CA LYS A 40 -3.17 -20.04 10.09
C LYS A 40 -2.99 -18.84 9.16
N GLY A 41 -1.93 -18.04 9.26
CA GLY A 41 -1.75 -16.85 8.42
C GLY A 41 -1.50 -17.07 6.92
N ALA A 42 -1.34 -18.32 6.46
CA ALA A 42 -0.95 -18.62 5.08
C ALA A 42 -2.09 -18.57 4.05
N LEU A 43 -3.34 -18.81 4.46
CA LEU A 43 -4.50 -18.86 3.57
C LEU A 43 -5.31 -17.57 3.67
N THR A 44 -5.76 -17.04 2.52
CA THR A 44 -6.57 -15.82 2.47
C THR A 44 -7.82 -15.92 3.32
N GLU A 45 -8.52 -17.07 3.29
CA GLU A 45 -9.77 -17.28 4.03
C GLU A 45 -9.66 -17.08 5.54
N HIS A 46 -8.47 -17.32 6.12
CA HIS A 46 -8.25 -17.14 7.55
C HIS A 46 -8.16 -15.66 7.95
N TRP A 47 -8.01 -14.74 6.99
CA TRP A 47 -7.97 -13.30 7.22
C TRP A 47 -9.33 -12.62 6.99
N ASN A 48 -10.36 -13.35 6.55
CA ASN A 48 -11.65 -12.76 6.17
C ASN A 48 -12.27 -11.91 7.27
N GLU A 49 -12.32 -12.42 8.51
CA GLU A 49 -12.89 -11.68 9.64
C GLU A 49 -12.08 -10.42 9.95
N PHE A 50 -10.75 -10.54 10.02
CA PHE A 50 -9.83 -9.42 10.23
C PHE A 50 -10.00 -8.33 9.17
N ASN A 51 -10.13 -8.73 7.90
CA ASN A 51 -10.22 -7.80 6.79
C ASN A 51 -11.62 -7.18 6.63
N LEU A 52 -12.70 -7.89 6.98
CA LEU A 52 -14.05 -7.32 6.97
C LEU A 52 -14.24 -6.24 8.04
N ALA A 53 -13.41 -6.24 9.08
CA ALA A 53 -13.42 -5.28 10.18
C ALA A 53 -12.46 -4.08 9.96
N CYS A 54 -11.95 -3.84 8.74
CA CYS A 54 -10.98 -2.76 8.48
C CYS A 54 -11.60 -1.36 8.31
N ASP A 55 -12.91 -1.20 8.49
CA ASP A 55 -13.62 0.07 8.28
C ASP A 55 -13.24 1.16 9.30
N THR A 56 -12.69 0.75 10.45
CA THR A 56 -12.23 1.64 11.52
C THR A 56 -10.72 1.91 11.50
N ASP A 57 -9.98 1.38 10.53
CA ASP A 57 -8.53 1.54 10.44
C ASP A 57 -8.09 3.00 10.44
N ALA A 58 -6.98 3.26 11.13
CA ALA A 58 -6.43 4.60 11.23
C ALA A 58 -5.51 4.90 10.03
N PRO A 59 -5.59 6.09 9.43
CA PRO A 59 -4.69 6.47 8.35
C PRO A 59 -3.26 6.69 8.86
N ILE A 60 -2.27 6.09 8.18
CA ILE A 60 -0.85 6.37 8.43
C ILE A 60 -0.48 7.66 7.70
N THR A 61 -0.88 8.79 8.29
CA THR A 61 -0.83 10.13 7.69
C THR A 61 0.55 10.51 7.11
N PRO A 62 1.70 10.25 7.78
CA PRO A 62 3.00 10.57 7.21
C PRO A 62 3.31 9.86 5.89
N VAL A 63 2.85 8.61 5.73
CA VAL A 63 3.04 7.84 4.50
C VAL A 63 2.07 8.32 3.43
N ILE A 64 0.81 8.59 3.79
CA ILE A 64 -0.18 9.17 2.87
C ILE A 64 0.31 10.50 2.29
N ASP A 65 0.90 11.38 3.10
CA ASP A 65 1.39 12.67 2.63
C ASP A 65 2.60 12.52 1.68
N MET A 66 3.44 11.50 1.89
CA MET A 66 4.50 11.15 0.94
C MET A 66 3.92 10.62 -0.38
N VAL A 67 2.94 9.71 -0.30
CA VAL A 67 2.23 9.13 -1.46
C VAL A 67 1.55 10.23 -2.29
N ARG A 68 0.94 11.24 -1.64
CA ARG A 68 0.35 12.41 -2.29
C ARG A 68 1.38 13.27 -3.03
N GLN A 69 2.58 13.44 -2.48
CA GLN A 69 3.65 14.16 -3.18
C GLN A 69 4.12 13.37 -4.41
N LEU A 70 4.27 12.06 -4.27
CA LEU A 70 4.69 11.18 -5.36
C LEU A 70 3.66 11.12 -6.50
N SER A 71 2.35 11.17 -6.20
CA SER A 71 1.31 11.13 -7.22
C SER A 71 1.26 12.39 -8.12
N GLY A 72 1.88 13.49 -7.71
CA GLY A 72 2.07 14.68 -8.55
C GLY A 72 3.14 14.50 -9.65
N ILE A 73 3.94 13.44 -9.57
CA ILE A 73 5.09 13.17 -10.47
C ILE A 73 4.93 11.82 -11.17
N TYR A 74 4.39 10.83 -10.46
CA TYR A 74 4.38 9.43 -10.82
C TYR A 74 2.96 8.90 -10.97
N THR A 75 2.80 7.84 -11.78
CA THR A 75 1.53 7.10 -11.79
C THR A 75 1.45 6.26 -10.53
N LEU A 76 0.39 6.45 -9.74
CA LEU A 76 0.21 5.71 -8.50
C LEU A 76 -0.67 4.48 -8.72
N TRP A 77 -0.17 3.30 -8.35
CA TRP A 77 -0.96 2.06 -8.31
C TRP A 77 -1.07 1.60 -6.87
N VAL A 78 -2.29 1.40 -6.39
CA VAL A 78 -2.53 0.78 -5.09
C VAL A 78 -2.75 -0.71 -5.32
N CYS A 79 -1.93 -1.54 -4.66
CA CYS A 79 -1.97 -2.98 -4.78
C CYS A 79 -1.99 -3.58 -3.39
N ASN A 80 -3.07 -4.26 -3.04
CA ASN A 80 -3.20 -4.96 -1.78
C ASN A 80 -3.57 -6.43 -2.04
N ARG A 81 -3.34 -7.30 -1.06
CA ARG A 81 -3.84 -8.67 -1.13
C ARG A 81 -5.37 -8.63 -1.25
N ALA A 82 -5.89 -9.18 -2.35
CA ALA A 82 -7.32 -9.36 -2.52
C ALA A 82 -7.86 -10.32 -1.44
N LEU A 83 -8.99 -9.94 -0.87
CA LEU A 83 -9.85 -10.78 -0.02
C LEU A 83 -10.31 -12.03 -0.77
#